data_AF-A0A800FGZ5-F1
#
_entry.id   AF-A0A800FGZ5-F1
#
_cell.length_a   1.000
_cell.length_b   1.000
_cell.length_c   1.000
_cell.angle_alpha   90.00
_cell.angle_beta   90.00
_cell.angle_gamma   90.00
#
_symmetry.space_group_name_H-M   'P 1'
#
loop_
_entity.id
_entity.type
_entity.pdbx_description
1 polymer ?
#
loop_
_entity_poly.entity_id
_entity_poly.type
_entity_poly.pdbx_seq_one_letter_code
_entity_poly.pdbx_strand_id
1 'polypeptide(L)'
;MNKQLLFFLLALTIAFSQTPDDRGYIVYVGDDSPNFVLNFPNGTQISLADLEGQVTMLQFTASWCHVCREEMPHIEKEIWKVYKNMGLNVIGIDRDEPADIITKFAKEVQVTYPIALDPGADIFALFADRNSGVTRNIILGPDGKIVFLTRLFEIQEFDDMKRVIHSLVENRLKEQKYSLAAKKQIISQLKKQQSQSERYSTRKLETDLYKAERELNRKERRLALAKLKL
;
A
#
# COMPACT_ATOMS: atom_id res chain seq x y z
N MET A 1 21.71 52.83 -21.29
CA MET A 1 22.76 51.98 -20.68
C MET A 1 22.07 50.87 -19.91
N ASN A 2 21.99 49.68 -20.53
CA ASN A 2 21.24 48.52 -20.05
C ASN A 2 21.95 47.89 -18.85
N LYS A 3 21.24 47.71 -17.74
CA LYS A 3 21.61 46.75 -16.71
C LYS A 3 20.46 45.77 -16.54
N GLN A 4 20.54 44.66 -17.24
CA GLN A 4 19.71 43.49 -16.96
C GLN A 4 20.15 42.95 -15.60
N LEU A 5 19.25 43.00 -14.62
CA LEU A 5 19.45 42.43 -13.30
C LEU A 5 19.01 40.97 -13.37
N LEU A 6 19.98 40.07 -13.51
CA LEU A 6 19.78 38.62 -13.44
C LEU A 6 19.46 38.25 -11.98
N PHE A 7 18.19 37.99 -11.66
CA PHE A 7 17.81 37.40 -10.38
C PHE A 7 18.10 35.89 -10.42
N PHE A 8 19.26 35.49 -9.87
CA PHE A 8 19.49 34.10 -9.50
C PHE A 8 18.70 33.80 -8.22
N LEU A 9 17.54 33.16 -8.38
CA LEU A 9 16.77 32.58 -7.29
C LEU A 9 17.52 31.32 -6.81
N LEU A 10 18.43 31.50 -5.85
CA LEU A 10 19.06 30.40 -5.14
C LEU A 10 17.98 29.78 -4.23
N ALA A 11 17.31 28.75 -4.72
CA ALA A 11 16.41 27.94 -3.89
C ALA A 11 17.27 27.20 -2.85
N LEU A 12 17.40 27.78 -1.66
CA LEU A 12 18.03 27.16 -0.52
C LEU A 12 17.11 26.01 -0.06
N THR A 13 17.30 24.82 -0.61
CA THR A 13 16.65 23.61 -0.12
C THR A 13 17.18 23.35 1.28
N ILE A 14 16.45 23.78 2.30
CA ILE A 14 16.70 23.40 3.68
C ILE A 14 16.44 21.89 3.72
N ALA A 15 17.51 21.09 3.72
CA ALA A 15 17.41 19.68 4.05
C ALA A 15 17.02 19.62 5.53
N PHE A 16 15.72 19.50 5.79
CA PHE A 16 15.23 19.16 7.12
C PHE A 16 15.74 17.75 7.42
N SER A 17 16.82 17.67 8.20
CA SER A 17 17.21 16.40 8.81
C SER A 17 16.14 16.09 9.85
N GLN A 18 15.20 15.21 9.47
CA GLN A 18 14.18 14.72 10.39
C GLN A 18 14.90 13.91 11.47
N THR A 19 14.89 14.43 12.70
CA THR A 19 15.42 13.70 13.85
C THR A 19 14.51 12.51 14.14
N PRO A 20 15.04 11.30 14.34
CA PRO A 20 14.22 10.14 14.67
C PRO A 20 13.35 10.38 15.90
N ASP A 21 12.11 9.89 15.88
CA ASP A 21 11.23 9.86 17.05
C ASP A 21 11.72 8.83 18.08
N ASP A 22 11.00 8.71 19.21
CA ASP A 22 11.29 7.74 20.27
C ASP A 22 11.18 6.28 19.81
N ARG A 23 10.45 6.02 18.72
CA ARG A 23 10.31 4.72 18.06
C ARG A 23 11.35 4.51 16.93
N GLY A 24 12.18 5.51 16.67
CA GLY A 24 13.21 5.53 15.63
C GLY A 24 12.69 5.80 14.22
N TYR A 25 11.43 6.21 14.04
CA TYR A 25 10.91 6.66 12.75
C TYR A 25 11.41 8.07 12.44
N ILE A 26 11.69 8.34 11.16
CA ILE A 26 11.95 9.69 10.65
C ILE A 26 10.76 10.25 9.86
N VAL A 27 9.72 9.45 9.65
CA VAL A 27 8.46 9.81 8.99
C VAL A 27 7.30 9.85 9.99
N TYR A 28 6.22 10.54 9.63
CA TYR A 28 5.05 10.70 10.48
C TYR A 28 3.74 10.33 9.76
N VAL A 29 2.70 10.04 10.54
CA VAL A 29 1.35 9.88 10.00
C VAL A 29 0.90 11.21 9.37
N GLY A 30 0.42 11.14 8.13
CA GLY A 30 0.02 12.27 7.29
C GLY A 30 1.05 12.65 6.22
N ASP A 31 2.31 12.23 6.38
CA ASP A 31 3.36 12.48 5.39
C ASP A 31 3.08 11.73 4.09
N ASP A 32 3.56 12.30 2.98
CA ASP A 32 3.72 11.53 1.74
C ASP A 32 4.84 10.50 1.93
N SER A 33 4.63 9.27 1.46
CA SER A 33 5.69 8.25 1.51
C SER A 33 6.93 8.73 0.73
N PRO A 34 8.14 8.55 1.27
CA PRO A 34 9.36 8.62 0.47
C PRO A 34 9.24 7.73 -0.76
N ASN A 35 9.81 8.18 -1.89
CA ASN A 35 9.81 7.39 -3.11
C ASN A 35 10.81 6.23 -3.00
N PHE A 36 10.42 5.05 -3.50
CA PHE A 36 11.24 3.85 -3.47
C PHE A 36 10.95 2.94 -4.68
N VAL A 37 11.88 2.01 -4.92
CA VAL A 37 11.71 0.88 -5.83
C VAL A 37 12.11 -0.39 -5.09
N LEU A 38 11.18 -1.31 -4.98
CA LEU A 38 11.38 -2.62 -4.33
C LEU A 38 11.87 -3.62 -5.36
N ASN A 39 12.96 -4.30 -5.06
CA ASN A 39 13.52 -5.37 -5.87
C ASN A 39 13.19 -6.71 -5.24
N PHE A 40 12.64 -7.66 -6.01
CA PHE A 40 12.29 -8.99 -5.51
C PHE A 40 13.30 -10.06 -5.95
N PRO A 41 13.42 -11.17 -5.21
CA PRO A 41 14.29 -12.30 -5.56
C PRO A 41 14.12 -12.85 -6.98
N ASN A 42 12.93 -12.73 -7.57
CA ASN A 42 12.62 -13.18 -8.92
C ASN A 42 13.01 -12.16 -10.03
N GLY A 43 13.63 -11.04 -9.67
CA GLY A 43 14.01 -9.95 -10.57
C GLY A 43 12.90 -8.96 -10.92
N THR A 44 11.67 -9.16 -10.42
CA THR A 44 10.60 -8.17 -10.57
C THR A 44 10.86 -6.94 -9.71
N GLN A 45 10.33 -5.81 -10.16
CA GLN A 45 10.42 -4.54 -9.44
C GLN A 45 9.03 -3.94 -9.27
N ILE A 46 8.80 -3.28 -8.14
CA ILE A 46 7.59 -2.53 -7.84
C ILE A 46 8.01 -1.17 -7.28
N SER A 47 7.58 -0.10 -7.93
CA SER A 47 7.76 1.26 -7.44
C SER A 47 6.59 1.71 -6.54
N LEU A 48 6.77 2.81 -5.81
CA LEU A 48 5.66 3.45 -5.08
C LEU A 48 4.49 3.80 -6.02
N ALA A 49 4.78 4.27 -7.24
CA ALA A 49 3.76 4.63 -8.23
C ALA A 49 2.89 3.43 -8.66
N ASP A 50 3.47 2.22 -8.71
CA ASP A 50 2.73 1.00 -9.04
C ASP A 50 1.73 0.59 -7.94
N LEU A 51 1.90 1.13 -6.73
CA LEU A 51 1.08 0.84 -5.55
C LEU A 51 -0.03 1.88 -5.34
N GLU A 52 -0.05 2.97 -6.11
CA GLU A 52 -1.07 4.01 -6.04
C GLU A 52 -2.48 3.45 -6.33
N GLY A 53 -3.47 4.03 -5.67
CA GLY A 53 -4.86 3.59 -5.76
C GLY A 53 -5.16 2.28 -5.02
N GLN A 54 -4.19 1.73 -4.28
CA GLN A 54 -4.36 0.57 -3.39
C GLN A 54 -3.88 0.90 -1.98
N VAL A 55 -4.46 0.24 -0.98
CA VAL A 55 -3.89 0.29 0.37
C VAL A 55 -2.64 -0.56 0.36
N THR A 56 -1.56 -0.09 0.95
CA THR A 56 -0.30 -0.85 0.99
C THR A 56 0.21 -0.94 2.43
N MET A 57 0.60 -2.14 2.84
CA MET A 57 1.31 -2.40 4.08
C MET A 57 2.76 -2.76 3.73
N LEU A 58 3.71 -1.93 4.16
CA LEU A 58 5.13 -2.24 4.13
C LEU A 58 5.51 -2.84 5.48
N GLN A 59 6.06 -4.05 5.48
CA GLN A 59 6.56 -4.72 6.68
C GLN A 59 8.09 -4.81 6.60
N PHE A 60 8.81 -4.05 7.41
CA PHE A 60 10.25 -4.19 7.56
C PHE A 60 10.57 -5.32 8.52
N THR A 61 11.27 -6.34 8.00
CA THR A 61 11.50 -7.62 8.67
C THR A 61 12.96 -8.09 8.49
N ALA A 62 13.30 -9.17 9.17
CA ALA A 62 14.52 -9.92 8.97
C ALA A 62 14.35 -11.35 9.50
N SER A 63 15.04 -12.32 8.90
CA SER A 63 15.02 -13.73 9.27
C SER A 63 15.52 -13.99 10.69
N TRP A 64 16.40 -13.14 11.23
CA TRP A 64 16.92 -13.25 12.60
C TRP A 64 16.03 -12.57 13.64
N CYS A 65 15.01 -11.82 13.22
CA CYS A 65 14.11 -11.08 14.11
C CYS A 65 13.04 -12.01 14.70
N HIS A 66 13.17 -12.33 15.99
CA HIS A 66 12.22 -13.20 16.70
C HIS A 66 10.79 -12.64 16.71
N VAL A 67 10.64 -11.35 17.02
CA VAL A 67 9.32 -10.68 17.05
C VAL A 67 8.65 -10.70 15.66
N CYS A 68 9.44 -10.54 14.59
CA CYS A 68 8.95 -10.64 13.22
C CYS A 68 8.41 -12.04 12.92
N ARG A 69 9.14 -13.09 13.34
CA ARG A 69 8.71 -14.49 13.20
C ARG A 69 7.38 -14.77 13.90
N GLU A 70 7.13 -14.12 15.03
CA GLU A 70 5.87 -14.23 15.77
C GLU A 70 4.73 -13.49 15.05
N GLU A 71 4.97 -12.27 14.57
CA GLU A 71 3.95 -11.41 13.95
C GLU A 71 3.52 -11.86 12.54
N MET A 72 4.48 -12.30 11.72
CA MET A 72 4.27 -12.59 10.30
C MET A 72 3.13 -13.58 9.99
N PRO A 73 2.95 -14.70 10.74
CA PRO A 73 1.80 -15.59 10.57
C PRO A 73 0.45 -14.92 10.84
N HIS A 74 0.39 -13.96 11.77
CA HIS A 74 -0.82 -13.18 12.03
C HIS A 74 -1.12 -12.25 10.86
N ILE A 75 -0.12 -11.56 10.32
CA ILE A 75 -0.26 -10.75 9.11
C ILE A 75 -0.76 -11.60 7.94
N GLU A 76 -0.17 -12.78 7.72
CA GLU A 76 -0.60 -13.70 6.66
C GLU A 76 -2.08 -14.08 6.80
N LYS A 77 -2.50 -14.51 7.99
CA LYS A 77 -3.83 -15.08 8.25
C LYS A 77 -4.92 -14.01 8.33
N GLU A 78 -4.65 -12.92 9.04
CA GLU A 78 -5.66 -11.93 9.45
C GLU A 78 -5.69 -10.71 8.55
N ILE A 79 -4.61 -10.44 7.82
CA ILE A 79 -4.49 -9.28 6.92
C ILE A 79 -4.39 -9.75 5.46
N TRP A 80 -3.29 -10.40 5.08
CA TRP A 80 -3.02 -10.70 3.67
C TRP A 80 -4.09 -11.60 3.04
N LYS A 81 -4.35 -12.78 3.63
CA LYS A 81 -5.37 -13.71 3.10
C LYS A 81 -6.78 -13.12 3.10
N VAL A 82 -7.06 -12.16 3.98
CA VAL A 82 -8.36 -11.49 4.07
C VAL A 82 -8.51 -10.45 2.97
N TYR A 83 -7.54 -9.53 2.83
CA TYR A 83 -7.72 -8.29 2.06
C TYR A 83 -7.03 -8.27 0.69
N LYS A 84 -6.14 -9.22 0.35
CA LYS A 84 -5.39 -9.19 -0.92
C LYS A 84 -6.23 -9.05 -2.18
N ASN A 85 -7.41 -9.67 -2.19
CA ASN A 85 -8.32 -9.60 -3.33
C ASN A 85 -9.28 -8.39 -3.27
N MET A 86 -9.09 -7.48 -2.31
CA MET A 86 -9.94 -6.31 -2.07
C MET A 86 -9.20 -4.99 -2.23
N GLY A 87 -7.94 -5.01 -2.70
CA GLY A 87 -7.15 -3.82 -2.95
C GLY A 87 -6.18 -3.47 -1.82
N LEU A 88 -5.71 -4.47 -1.08
CA LEU A 88 -4.56 -4.37 -0.18
C LEU A 88 -3.35 -5.06 -0.81
N ASN A 89 -2.21 -4.38 -0.80
CA ASN A 89 -0.90 -4.98 -0.95
C ASN A 89 -0.26 -5.16 0.42
N VAL A 90 0.33 -6.32 0.67
CA VAL A 90 1.25 -6.53 1.80
C VAL A 90 2.59 -6.87 1.18
N ILE A 91 3.64 -6.15 1.56
CA ILE A 91 4.99 -6.38 1.03
C ILE A 91 5.95 -6.41 2.21
N GLY A 92 6.57 -7.57 2.41
CA GLY A 92 7.72 -7.69 3.30
C GLY A 92 8.92 -7.00 2.67
N ILE A 93 9.77 -6.37 3.48
CA ILE A 93 11.02 -5.77 3.06
C ILE A 93 12.06 -6.31 4.04
N ASP A 94 12.87 -7.24 3.54
CA ASP A 94 13.88 -7.91 4.36
C ASP A 94 15.18 -7.11 4.37
N ARG A 95 15.65 -6.83 5.58
CA ARG A 95 16.79 -5.95 5.83
C ARG A 95 18.10 -6.69 5.72
N ASP A 96 18.82 -6.41 4.63
CA ASP A 96 20.23 -6.77 4.41
C ASP A 96 20.55 -8.28 4.39
N GLU A 97 19.58 -9.12 3.99
CA GLU A 97 19.82 -10.56 3.79
C GLU A 97 19.71 -10.99 2.32
N PRO A 98 20.46 -12.02 1.89
CA PRO A 98 20.40 -12.51 0.52
C PRO A 98 19.10 -13.28 0.23
N ALA A 99 18.77 -13.36 -1.06
CA ALA A 99 17.50 -13.92 -1.56
C ALA A 99 17.21 -15.37 -1.12
N ASP A 100 18.23 -16.20 -0.94
CA ASP A 100 18.09 -17.59 -0.50
C ASP A 100 17.65 -17.68 0.96
N ILE A 101 18.18 -16.81 1.83
CA ILE A 101 17.76 -16.68 3.23
C ILE A 101 16.32 -16.21 3.31
N ILE A 102 15.95 -15.17 2.55
CA ILE A 102 14.57 -14.65 2.49
C ILE A 102 13.60 -15.74 2.02
N THR A 103 13.95 -16.48 0.97
CA THR A 103 13.11 -17.55 0.43
C THR A 103 12.90 -18.68 1.44
N LYS A 104 13.95 -19.05 2.18
CA LYS A 104 13.87 -20.04 3.25
C LYS A 104 13.02 -19.52 4.41
N PHE A 105 13.28 -18.31 4.85
CA PHE A 105 12.57 -17.64 5.93
C PHE A 105 11.06 -17.56 5.67
N ALA A 106 10.65 -17.09 4.49
CA ALA A 106 9.25 -16.98 4.09
C ALA A 106 8.51 -18.34 4.19
N LYS A 107 9.19 -19.44 3.84
CA LYS A 107 8.64 -20.80 3.96
C LYS A 107 8.51 -21.24 5.42
N GLU A 108 9.51 -20.94 6.26
CA GLU A 108 9.49 -21.29 7.69
C GLU A 108 8.34 -20.60 8.43
N VAL A 109 8.11 -19.31 8.16
CA VAL A 109 6.99 -18.56 8.77
C VAL A 109 5.67 -18.69 7.99
N GLN A 110 5.66 -19.46 6.91
CA GLN A 110 4.47 -19.80 6.11
C GLN A 110 3.72 -18.60 5.51
N VAL A 111 4.47 -17.57 5.10
CA VAL A 111 3.90 -16.37 4.47
C VAL A 111 3.86 -16.50 2.95
N THR A 112 2.86 -15.86 2.34
CA THR A 112 2.65 -15.89 0.88
C THR A 112 2.61 -14.51 0.23
N TYR A 113 2.62 -13.44 1.01
CA TYR A 113 2.89 -12.11 0.48
C TYR A 113 4.37 -12.00 0.05
N PRO A 114 4.67 -11.21 -0.99
CA PRO A 114 6.03 -11.11 -1.50
C PRO A 114 6.94 -10.37 -0.52
N ILE A 115 8.22 -10.77 -0.47
CA ILE A 115 9.25 -10.14 0.34
C ILE A 115 10.34 -9.59 -0.59
N ALA A 116 10.56 -8.28 -0.53
CA ALA A 116 11.57 -7.55 -1.27
C ALA A 116 12.92 -7.56 -0.55
N LEU A 117 13.97 -7.35 -1.33
CA LEU A 117 15.36 -7.17 -0.88
C LEU A 117 15.59 -5.71 -0.48
N ASP A 118 16.23 -5.49 0.67
CA ASP A 118 16.76 -4.18 1.06
C ASP A 118 18.24 -4.27 1.45
N PRO A 119 19.14 -4.52 0.47
CA PRO A 119 20.57 -4.61 0.73
C PRO A 119 21.09 -3.29 1.31
N GLY A 120 21.86 -3.37 2.39
CA GLY A 120 22.36 -2.20 3.11
C GLY A 120 21.30 -1.48 3.97
N ALA A 121 20.03 -1.89 3.96
CA ALA A 121 18.92 -1.21 4.64
C ALA A 121 18.63 0.21 4.10
N ASP A 122 18.76 0.42 2.79
CA ASP A 122 18.58 1.73 2.15
C ASP A 122 17.12 2.16 2.10
N ILE A 123 16.19 1.24 1.79
CA ILE A 123 14.75 1.51 1.81
C ILE A 123 14.29 1.73 3.25
N PHE A 124 14.74 0.89 4.19
CA PHE A 124 14.47 1.07 5.61
C PHE A 124 14.90 2.45 6.11
N ALA A 125 16.07 2.92 5.69
CA ALA A 125 16.62 4.22 6.07
C ALA A 125 15.82 5.43 5.52
N LEU A 126 14.87 5.22 4.60
CA LEU A 126 13.93 6.27 4.19
C LEU A 126 12.84 6.51 5.23
N PHE A 127 12.53 5.52 6.06
CA PHE A 127 11.42 5.57 7.01
C PHE A 127 11.87 5.61 8.46
N ALA A 128 13.04 5.05 8.78
CA ALA A 128 13.54 4.95 10.15
C ALA A 128 15.05 5.17 10.23
N ASP A 129 15.55 5.52 11.42
CA ASP A 129 16.97 5.53 11.70
C ASP A 129 17.59 4.16 11.37
N ARG A 130 18.64 4.14 10.56
CA ARG A 130 19.26 2.92 10.04
C ARG A 130 19.72 1.96 11.15
N ASN A 131 20.08 2.48 12.33
CA ASN A 131 20.56 1.68 13.46
C ASN A 131 19.42 1.18 14.36
N SER A 132 18.19 1.60 14.10
CA SER A 132 17.02 1.10 14.82
C SER A 132 16.64 -0.31 14.33
N GLY A 133 16.15 -1.16 15.24
CA GLY A 133 15.85 -2.57 14.92
C GLY A 133 14.43 -2.78 14.38
N VAL A 134 14.25 -3.71 13.43
CA VAL A 134 12.94 -4.28 13.01
C VAL A 134 12.23 -4.95 14.20
N THR A 135 10.93 -5.29 14.22
CA THR A 135 9.82 -5.22 13.24
C THR A 135 9.15 -3.84 13.19
N ARG A 136 8.75 -3.43 11.98
CA ARG A 136 7.96 -2.21 11.75
C ARG A 136 6.96 -2.44 10.64
N ASN A 137 5.74 -1.93 10.82
CA ASN A 137 4.76 -1.87 9.76
C ASN A 137 4.38 -0.42 9.45
N ILE A 138 4.21 -0.13 8.17
CA ILE A 138 3.80 1.18 7.66
C ILE A 138 2.61 0.96 6.76
N ILE A 139 1.49 1.62 7.07
CA ILE A 139 0.29 1.56 6.25
C ILE A 139 0.22 2.82 5.40
N LEU A 140 0.23 2.63 4.09
CA LEU A 140 0.02 3.66 3.08
C LEU A 140 -1.43 3.63 2.61
N GLY A 141 -2.04 4.81 2.56
CA GLY A 141 -3.33 5.03 1.92
C GLY A 141 -3.25 4.90 0.40
N PRO A 142 -4.42 4.85 -0.29
CA PRO A 142 -4.46 4.81 -1.76
C PRO A 142 -3.83 6.02 -2.46
N ASP A 143 -3.62 7.11 -1.73
CA ASP A 143 -2.97 8.34 -2.17
C ASP A 143 -1.46 8.36 -1.88
N GLY A 144 -0.89 7.27 -1.35
CA GLY A 144 0.53 7.17 -1.02
C GLY A 144 0.91 7.81 0.32
N LYS A 145 -0.05 8.33 1.09
CA LYS A 145 0.21 8.92 2.41
C LYS A 145 0.36 7.87 3.50
N ILE A 146 1.19 8.15 4.48
CA ILE A 146 1.35 7.31 5.67
C ILE A 146 0.14 7.52 6.59
N VAL A 147 -0.58 6.45 6.88
CA VAL A 147 -1.81 6.47 7.70
C VAL A 147 -1.59 5.82 9.07
N PHE A 148 -0.64 4.89 9.18
CA PHE A 148 -0.36 4.18 10.42
C PHE A 148 1.07 3.66 10.48
N LEU A 149 1.65 3.63 11.69
CA LEU A 149 3.02 3.21 11.97
C LEU A 149 3.03 2.34 13.24
N THR A 150 3.58 1.12 13.14
CA THR A 150 3.70 0.19 14.29
C THR A 150 5.16 -0.16 14.56
N ARG A 151 5.48 -0.46 15.82
CA ARG A 151 6.82 -0.97 16.17
C ARG A 151 6.68 -2.13 17.15
N LEU A 152 7.47 -3.18 16.93
CA LEU A 152 7.31 -4.46 17.62
C LEU A 152 5.95 -5.11 17.29
N PHE A 153 5.65 -6.21 17.97
CA PHE A 153 4.37 -6.88 17.87
C PHE A 153 3.61 -6.73 19.18
N GLU A 154 2.78 -5.70 19.26
CA GLU A 154 1.84 -5.52 20.36
C GLU A 154 0.41 -5.81 19.87
N ILE A 155 -0.34 -6.62 20.62
CA ILE A 155 -1.66 -7.10 20.19
C ILE A 155 -2.63 -5.94 19.94
N GLN A 156 -2.64 -4.94 20.82
CA GLN A 156 -3.54 -3.79 20.69
C GLN A 156 -3.18 -2.95 19.46
N GLU A 157 -1.89 -2.61 19.26
CA GLU A 157 -1.43 -1.87 18.08
C GLU A 157 -1.68 -2.65 16.78
N PHE A 158 -1.53 -3.98 16.81
CA PHE A 158 -1.86 -4.85 15.68
C PHE A 158 -3.37 -4.84 15.35
N ASP A 159 -4.23 -4.89 16.37
CA ASP A 159 -5.69 -4.80 16.19
C ASP A 159 -6.11 -3.42 15.66
N ASP A 160 -5.46 -2.34 16.11
CA ASP A 160 -5.64 -1.00 15.58
C ASP A 160 -5.21 -0.90 14.11
N MET A 161 -4.06 -1.48 13.76
CA MET A 161 -3.60 -1.58 12.38
C MET A 161 -4.62 -2.30 11.49
N LYS A 162 -5.19 -3.43 11.96
CA LYS A 162 -6.25 -4.15 11.23
C LYS A 162 -7.49 -3.28 11.02
N ARG A 163 -7.92 -2.51 12.03
CA ARG A 163 -9.05 -1.57 11.92
C ARG A 163 -8.77 -0.47 10.89
N VAL A 164 -7.57 0.09 10.88
CA VAL A 164 -7.15 1.10 9.90
C VAL A 164 -7.18 0.53 8.48
N ILE A 165 -6.55 -0.63 8.25
CA ILE A 165 -6.55 -1.30 6.94
C ILE A 165 -7.99 -1.56 6.47
N HIS A 166 -8.84 -2.06 7.36
CA HIS A 166 -10.23 -2.32 7.03
C HIS A 166 -10.96 -1.05 6.59
N SER A 167 -10.80 0.04 7.34
CA SER A 167 -11.44 1.32 7.03
C SER A 167 -10.97 1.87 5.68
N LEU A 168 -9.67 1.81 5.40
CA LEU A 168 -9.10 2.26 4.13
C LEU A 168 -9.65 1.45 2.94
N VAL A 169 -9.68 0.12 3.07
CA VAL A 169 -10.27 -0.75 2.04
C VAL A 169 -11.76 -0.45 1.87
N GLU A 170 -12.50 -0.27 2.96
CA GLU A 170 -13.94 0.06 2.91
C GLU A 170 -14.20 1.36 2.16
N ASN A 171 -13.49 2.44 2.52
CA ASN A 171 -13.65 3.76 1.91
C ASN A 171 -13.32 3.71 0.42
N ARG A 172 -12.24 3.03 0.06
CA ARG A 172 -11.85 2.82 -1.34
C ARG A 172 -12.95 2.07 -2.13
N LEU A 173 -13.55 1.02 -1.57
CA LEU A 173 -14.65 0.31 -2.25
C LEU A 173 -15.89 1.20 -2.40
N LYS A 174 -16.20 2.05 -1.40
CA LYS A 174 -17.29 3.03 -1.49
C LYS A 174 -17.05 4.05 -2.62
N GLU A 175 -15.84 4.60 -2.72
CA GLU A 175 -15.45 5.51 -3.81
C GLU A 175 -15.58 4.86 -5.18
N GLN A 176 -15.14 3.60 -5.32
CA GLN A 176 -15.32 2.84 -6.55
C GLN A 176 -16.81 2.68 -6.91
N LYS A 177 -17.67 2.49 -5.91
CA LYS A 177 -19.12 2.37 -6.11
C LYS A 177 -19.75 3.68 -6.57
N TYR A 178 -19.35 4.80 -5.97
CA TYR A 178 -19.80 6.13 -6.41
C TYR A 178 -19.35 6.42 -7.84
N SER A 179 -18.10 6.13 -8.18
CA SER A 179 -17.59 6.25 -9.56
C SER A 179 -18.38 5.36 -10.53
N LEU A 180 -18.70 4.13 -10.14
CA LEU A 180 -19.46 3.21 -10.96
C LEU A 180 -20.91 3.69 -11.20
N ALA A 181 -21.57 4.20 -10.15
CA ALA A 181 -22.90 4.78 -10.26
C ALA A 181 -22.92 5.99 -11.20
N ALA A 182 -21.93 6.89 -11.10
CA ALA A 182 -21.78 8.02 -12.01
C ALA A 182 -21.57 7.55 -13.47
N LYS A 183 -20.70 6.55 -13.70
CA LYS A 183 -20.50 5.97 -15.04
C LYS A 183 -21.78 5.38 -15.62
N LYS A 184 -22.59 4.70 -14.81
CA LYS A 184 -23.90 4.17 -15.26
C LYS A 184 -24.86 5.27 -15.69
N GLN A 185 -24.91 6.37 -14.95
CA GLN A 185 -25.74 7.53 -15.30
C GLN A 185 -25.30 8.16 -16.62
N ILE A 186 -23.99 8.32 -16.82
CA ILE A 186 -23.42 8.83 -18.08
C ILE A 186 -23.78 7.90 -19.24
N ILE A 187 -23.60 6.59 -19.11
CA ILE A 187 -23.96 5.64 -20.18
C ILE A 187 -25.46 5.69 -20.49
N SER A 188 -26.31 5.81 -19.47
CA SER A 188 -27.76 5.97 -19.67
C SER A 188 -28.08 7.21 -20.51
N GLN A 189 -27.37 8.32 -20.29
CA GLN A 189 -27.51 9.55 -21.08
C GLN A 189 -27.00 9.36 -22.51
N LEU A 190 -25.81 8.78 -22.69
CA LEU A 190 -25.24 8.49 -24.01
C LEU A 190 -26.19 7.62 -24.85
N LYS A 191 -26.83 6.62 -24.23
CA LYS A 191 -27.78 5.75 -24.93
C LYS A 191 -29.01 6.47 -25.48
N LYS A 192 -29.41 7.61 -24.89
CA LYS A 192 -30.52 8.43 -25.39
C LYS A 192 -30.12 9.27 -26.61
N GLN A 193 -28.83 9.57 -26.75
CA GLN A 193 -28.29 10.49 -27.77
C GLN A 193 -27.48 9.77 -28.87
N GLN A 194 -27.23 8.47 -28.72
CA GLN A 194 -26.36 7.72 -29.62
C GLN A 194 -26.96 7.47 -31.02
N SER A 195 -26.08 7.49 -32.01
CA SER A 195 -26.31 6.98 -33.36
C SER A 195 -26.34 5.45 -33.41
N GLN A 196 -26.78 4.87 -34.53
CA GLN A 196 -26.83 3.41 -34.71
C GLN A 196 -25.43 2.76 -34.66
N SER A 197 -24.40 3.45 -35.15
CA SER A 197 -23.00 3.00 -35.11
C SER A 197 -22.42 2.93 -33.69
N GLU A 198 -22.93 3.74 -32.76
CA GLU A 198 -22.43 3.82 -31.37
C GLU A 198 -23.07 2.78 -30.43
N ARG A 199 -24.16 2.13 -30.86
CA ARG A 199 -24.91 1.14 -30.07
C ARG A 199 -24.08 -0.06 -29.63
N TYR A 200 -23.11 -0.49 -30.44
CA TYR A 200 -22.23 -1.59 -30.08
C TYR A 200 -21.30 -1.19 -28.92
N SER A 201 -20.68 -0.01 -29.01
CA SER A 201 -19.77 0.53 -28.01
C SER A 201 -20.47 0.73 -26.66
N THR A 202 -21.68 1.30 -26.65
CA THR A 202 -22.43 1.50 -25.40
C THR A 202 -22.85 0.18 -24.75
N ARG A 203 -23.27 -0.84 -25.53
CA ARG A 203 -23.57 -2.19 -25.00
C ARG A 203 -22.34 -2.86 -24.38
N LYS A 204 -21.16 -2.69 -25.00
CA LYS A 204 -19.90 -3.20 -24.45
C LYS A 204 -19.59 -2.55 -23.10
N LEU A 205 -19.69 -1.22 -23.02
CA LEU A 205 -19.48 -0.48 -21.78
C LEU A 205 -20.49 -0.88 -20.68
N GLU A 206 -21.77 -1.09 -21.01
CA GLU A 206 -22.76 -1.59 -20.04
C GLU A 206 -22.38 -2.97 -19.50
N THR A 207 -21.95 -3.86 -20.38
CA THR A 207 -21.50 -5.21 -20.00
C THR A 207 -20.31 -5.16 -19.05
N ASP A 208 -19.34 -4.28 -19.34
CA ASP A 208 -18.15 -4.11 -18.51
C ASP A 208 -18.50 -3.47 -17.15
N LEU A 209 -19.39 -2.47 -17.11
CA LEU A 209 -19.89 -1.91 -15.85
C LEU A 209 -20.63 -2.93 -15.00
N TYR A 210 -21.44 -3.80 -15.62
CA TYR A 210 -22.15 -4.87 -14.90
C TYR A 210 -21.17 -5.87 -14.28
N LYS A 211 -20.12 -6.26 -15.01
CA LYS A 211 -19.06 -7.12 -14.48
C LYS A 211 -18.33 -6.45 -13.31
N ALA A 212 -17.95 -5.17 -13.47
CA ALA A 212 -17.29 -4.40 -12.43
C ALA A 212 -18.15 -4.26 -11.16
N GLU A 213 -19.45 -4.01 -11.31
CA GLU A 213 -20.39 -3.95 -10.18
C GLU A 213 -20.47 -5.28 -9.45
N ARG A 214 -20.59 -6.38 -10.20
CA ARG A 214 -20.67 -7.72 -9.62
C ARG A 214 -19.41 -8.06 -8.82
N GLU A 215 -18.24 -7.70 -9.34
CA GLU A 215 -16.97 -7.86 -8.62
C GLU A 215 -16.91 -6.97 -7.36
N LEU A 216 -17.36 -5.72 -7.45
CA LEU A 216 -17.39 -4.82 -6.31
C LEU A 216 -18.32 -5.32 -5.19
N ASN A 217 -19.53 -5.77 -5.55
CA ASN A 217 -20.48 -6.36 -4.61
C ASN A 217 -19.93 -7.63 -3.95
N ARG A 218 -19.11 -8.43 -4.67
CA ARG A 218 -18.43 -9.60 -4.09
C ARG A 218 -17.40 -9.17 -3.05
N LYS A 219 -16.62 -8.12 -3.32
CA LYS A 219 -15.64 -7.56 -2.38
C LYS A 219 -16.33 -7.00 -1.14
N GLU A 220 -17.41 -6.24 -1.30
CA GLU A 220 -18.20 -5.71 -0.17
C GLU A 220 -18.72 -6.81 0.76
N ARG A 221 -19.24 -7.92 0.21
CA ARG A 221 -19.69 -9.07 1.02
C ARG A 221 -18.53 -9.70 1.80
N ARG A 222 -17.36 -9.87 1.17
CA ARG A 222 -16.16 -10.39 1.85
C ARG A 222 -15.67 -9.44 2.94
N LEU A 223 -15.69 -8.14 2.67
CA LEU A 223 -15.32 -7.12 3.63
C LEU A 223 -16.25 -7.12 4.84
N ALA A 224 -17.56 -7.21 4.63
CA ALA A 224 -18.55 -7.30 5.72
C ALA A 224 -18.30 -8.52 6.63
N LEU A 225 -17.91 -9.67 6.06
CA LEU A 225 -17.52 -10.85 6.83
C LEU A 225 -16.21 -10.65 7.60
N ALA A 226 -15.25 -9.92 7.03
CA ALA A 226 -14.00 -9.58 7.71
C ALA A 226 -14.25 -8.68 8.92
N LYS A 227 -15.20 -7.75 8.84
CA LYS A 227 -15.57 -6.84 9.94
C LYS A 227 -16.01 -7.55 11.21
N LEU A 228 -16.62 -8.73 11.08
CA LEU A 228 -17.07 -9.54 12.22
C LEU A 228 -15.92 -10.20 13.02
N LYS A 229 -14.69 -10.09 12.52
CA LYS A 229 -13.48 -10.69 13.10
C LYS A 229 -12.47 -9.64 13.58
N LEU A 230 -12.84 -8.36 13.53
CA LEU A 230 -12.10 -7.24 14.11
C LEU A 230 -12.53 -7.03 15.56
#